data_AF-Q0HYJ5-F1
#
_entry.id   AF-Q0HYJ5-F1
#
_cell.length_a   1.000
_cell.length_b   1.000
_cell.length_c   1.000
_cell.angle_alpha   90.00
_cell.angle_beta   90.00
_cell.angle_gamma   90.00
#
_symmetry.space_group_name_H-M   'P 1'
#
loop_
_entity.id
_entity.type
_entity.pdbx_description
1 polymer ?
#
loop_
_entity_poly.entity_id
_entity_poly.type
_entity_poly.pdbx_seq_one_letter_code
_entity_poly.pdbx_strand_id
1 'polypeptide(L)'
;MPSFDIVSEVDEVELRNAVENSRRELSSRFDFRGKDASIEYKDHVVTLTAEDDFQCKQLVDILRTQLSKRNVEPSTMDVDEKSVHSGKTFSLKVRFKQGIETDIAKKIVKMVKDSKIKVQSQIQGDTVRVTGKARDDLQAVMALVRQADLGQPFQFNNFRD
;
A
#
# COMPACT_ATOMS: atom_id res chain seq x y z
N MET A 1 -24.13 -12.58 -14.83
CA MET A 1 -24.53 -11.32 -14.15
C MET A 1 -23.23 -10.63 -13.90
N PRO A 2 -23.04 -9.43 -14.46
CA PRO A 2 -21.74 -8.81 -14.45
C PRO A 2 -21.18 -8.69 -13.03
N SER A 3 -19.90 -8.96 -12.88
CA SER A 3 -19.20 -8.86 -11.60
C SER A 3 -17.73 -8.52 -11.77
N PHE A 4 -17.11 -8.08 -10.68
CA PHE A 4 -15.67 -7.86 -10.55
C PHE A 4 -15.27 -8.01 -9.08
N ASP A 5 -13.97 -8.13 -8.82
CA ASP A 5 -13.42 -8.14 -7.47
C ASP A 5 -12.69 -6.83 -7.20
N ILE A 6 -12.93 -6.26 -6.02
CA ILE A 6 -12.12 -5.18 -5.45
C ILE A 6 -10.97 -5.86 -4.72
N VAL A 7 -9.76 -5.47 -5.07
CA VAL A 7 -8.52 -5.97 -4.46
C VAL A 7 -7.64 -4.80 -4.03
N SER A 8 -6.64 -5.08 -3.22
CA SER A 8 -5.59 -4.13 -2.83
C SER A 8 -4.26 -4.86 -2.92
N GLU A 9 -3.58 -4.74 -4.03
CA GLU A 9 -2.35 -5.47 -4.30
C GLU A 9 -1.19 -4.49 -4.53
N VAL A 10 -0.03 -4.84 -3.98
CA VAL A 10 1.23 -4.17 -4.26
C VAL A 10 2.00 -5.01 -5.28
N ASP A 11 2.40 -4.38 -6.38
CA ASP A 11 3.26 -5.03 -7.36
C ASP A 11 4.64 -5.27 -6.73
N GLU A 12 4.95 -6.54 -6.46
CA GLU A 12 6.20 -6.93 -5.79
C GLU A 12 7.46 -6.66 -6.62
N VAL A 13 7.34 -6.69 -7.95
CA VAL A 13 8.45 -6.39 -8.86
C VAL A 13 8.76 -4.91 -8.76
N GLU A 14 7.74 -4.08 -8.83
CA GLU A 14 7.86 -2.63 -8.73
C GLU A 14 8.29 -2.17 -7.33
N LEU A 15 7.80 -2.83 -6.27
CA LEU A 15 8.28 -2.62 -4.90
C LEU A 15 9.77 -2.94 -4.77
N ARG A 16 10.22 -4.10 -5.26
CA ARG A 16 11.65 -4.47 -5.22
C ARG A 16 12.51 -3.45 -5.96
N ASN A 17 12.06 -2.99 -7.14
CA ASN A 17 12.73 -1.96 -7.92
C ASN A 17 12.78 -0.61 -7.20
N ALA A 18 11.69 -0.20 -6.52
CA ALA A 18 11.65 1.02 -5.72
C ALA A 18 12.64 0.98 -4.54
N VAL A 19 12.73 -0.16 -3.84
CA VAL A 19 13.71 -0.34 -2.75
C VAL A 19 15.14 -0.29 -3.29
N GLU A 20 15.42 -0.91 -4.44
CA GLU A 20 16.73 -0.82 -5.07
C GLU A 20 17.10 0.60 -5.47
N ASN A 21 16.15 1.36 -6.03
CA ASN A 21 16.36 2.78 -6.32
C ASN A 21 16.60 3.60 -5.04
N SER A 22 15.93 3.24 -3.94
CA SER A 22 16.13 3.89 -2.63
C SER A 22 17.54 3.66 -2.10
N ARG A 23 18.10 2.45 -2.26
CA ARG A 23 19.50 2.15 -1.90
C ARG A 23 20.50 2.97 -2.71
N ARG A 24 20.26 3.10 -4.01
CA ARG A 24 21.11 3.91 -4.90
C ARG A 24 21.04 5.39 -4.57
N GLU A 25 19.86 5.89 -4.23
CA GLU A 25 19.71 7.26 -3.76
C GLU A 25 20.49 7.45 -2.44
N LEU A 26 20.27 6.58 -1.45
CA LEU A 26 20.98 6.60 -0.18
C LEU A 26 22.50 6.63 -0.35
N SER A 27 23.07 5.78 -1.22
CA SER A 27 24.52 5.75 -1.44
C SER A 27 25.09 7.01 -2.10
N SER A 28 24.25 7.77 -2.82
CA SER A 28 24.61 9.04 -3.46
C SER A 28 24.46 10.25 -2.54
N ARG A 29 23.80 10.10 -1.39
CA ARG A 29 23.46 11.21 -0.49
C ARG A 29 24.64 11.65 0.37
N PHE A 30 24.98 12.93 0.30
CA PHE A 30 26.09 13.51 1.05
C PHE A 30 25.85 13.53 2.56
N ASP A 31 24.63 13.77 3.01
CA ASP A 31 24.23 13.81 4.42
C ASP A 31 24.32 12.44 5.13
N PHE A 32 24.26 11.35 4.37
CA PHE A 32 24.47 9.99 4.85
C PHE A 32 25.92 9.49 4.68
N ARG A 33 26.82 10.30 4.13
CA ARG A 33 28.20 9.87 3.88
C ARG A 33 28.92 9.60 5.20
N GLY A 34 29.41 8.36 5.35
CA GLY A 34 30.10 7.91 6.56
C GLY A 34 29.17 7.62 7.74
N LYS A 35 27.85 7.62 7.51
CA LYS A 35 26.82 7.23 8.48
C LYS A 35 26.48 5.76 8.33
N ASP A 36 26.17 5.11 9.44
CA ASP A 36 25.62 3.75 9.42
C ASP A 36 24.13 3.79 9.08
N ALA A 37 23.83 3.76 7.78
CA ALA A 37 22.46 3.78 7.27
C ALA A 37 22.25 2.71 6.18
N SER A 38 21.11 2.02 6.24
CA SER A 38 20.77 0.96 5.30
C SER A 38 19.27 0.87 5.01
N ILE A 39 18.96 0.32 3.83
CA ILE A 39 17.60 0.01 3.39
C ILE A 39 17.60 -1.45 2.97
N GLU A 40 16.98 -2.32 3.75
CA GLU A 40 16.93 -3.77 3.51
C GLU A 40 15.52 -4.21 3.16
N TYR A 41 15.37 -5.15 2.23
CA TYR A 41 14.07 -5.70 1.85
C TYR A 41 14.14 -7.21 1.95
N LYS A 42 13.33 -7.76 2.85
CA LYS A 42 13.28 -9.20 3.13
C LYS A 42 11.88 -9.57 3.61
N ASP A 43 11.36 -10.70 3.14
CA ASP A 43 10.06 -11.24 3.57
C ASP A 43 8.92 -10.20 3.52
N HIS A 44 8.87 -9.41 2.43
CA HIS A 44 7.90 -8.32 2.21
C HIS A 44 7.95 -7.14 3.20
N VAL A 45 9.02 -7.05 3.99
CA VAL A 45 9.25 -5.96 4.93
C VAL A 45 10.49 -5.19 4.49
N VAL A 46 10.36 -3.86 4.42
CA VAL A 46 11.52 -2.97 4.28
C VAL A 46 11.97 -2.53 5.65
N THR A 47 13.24 -2.77 6.00
CA THR A 47 13.85 -2.27 7.23
C THR A 47 14.75 -1.10 6.88
N LEU A 48 14.48 0.05 7.50
CA LEU A 48 15.22 1.30 7.33
C LEU A 48 16.02 1.52 8.59
N THR A 49 17.35 1.53 8.49
CA THR A 49 18.25 1.70 9.63
C THR A 49 19.09 2.95 9.46
N ALA A 50 19.28 3.72 10.52
CA ALA A 50 20.16 4.90 10.54
C ALA A 50 20.71 5.15 11.96
N GLU A 51 21.56 6.17 12.15
CA GLU A 51 22.15 6.47 13.47
C GLU A 51 21.19 7.18 14.43
N ASP A 52 20.10 7.76 13.92
CA ASP A 52 19.07 8.42 14.72
C ASP A 52 17.67 8.33 14.07
N ASP A 53 16.63 8.63 14.87
CA ASP A 53 15.22 8.59 14.43
C ASP A 53 14.91 9.60 13.30
N PHE A 54 15.62 10.73 13.27
CA PHE A 54 15.42 11.74 12.24
C PHE A 54 15.90 11.21 10.88
N GLN A 55 17.08 10.60 10.84
CA GLN A 55 17.61 9.94 9.66
C GLN A 55 16.72 8.77 9.21
N CYS A 56 16.17 7.97 10.13
CA CYS A 56 15.19 6.95 9.77
C CYS A 56 13.98 7.53 9.03
N LYS A 57 13.45 8.67 9.48
CA LYS A 57 12.35 9.38 8.79
C LYS A 57 12.76 9.88 7.42
N GLN A 58 13.99 10.38 7.26
CA GLN A 58 14.51 10.75 5.95
C GLN A 58 14.58 9.54 5.00
N LEU A 59 14.94 8.36 5.50
CA LEU A 59 14.90 7.11 4.70
C LEU A 59 13.47 6.72 4.31
N VAL A 60 12.47 6.95 5.19
CA VAL A 60 11.05 6.75 4.85
C VAL A 60 10.66 7.66 3.68
N ASP A 61 11.09 8.92 3.68
CA ASP A 61 10.75 9.86 2.62
C ASP A 61 11.42 9.52 1.28
N ILE A 62 12.67 9.03 1.32
CA ILE A 62 13.34 8.45 0.14
C ILE A 62 12.51 7.28 -0.41
N LEU A 63 12.12 6.35 0.47
CA LEU A 63 11.34 5.18 0.07
C LEU A 63 9.99 5.58 -0.55
N ARG A 64 9.24 6.51 0.06
CA ARG A 64 7.97 7.04 -0.48
C ARG A 64 8.14 7.63 -1.89
N THR A 65 9.22 8.39 -2.07
CA THR A 65 9.53 9.02 -3.36
C THR A 65 9.82 7.97 -4.43
N GLN A 66 10.60 6.94 -4.09
CA GLN A 66 10.97 5.90 -5.04
C GLN A 66 9.83 4.93 -5.34
N LEU A 67 8.95 4.65 -4.37
CA LEU A 67 7.70 3.90 -4.59
C LEU A 67 6.80 4.62 -5.60
N SER A 68 6.57 5.92 -5.40
CA SER A 68 5.75 6.74 -6.30
C SER A 68 6.28 6.72 -7.74
N LYS A 69 7.61 6.78 -7.93
CA LYS A 69 8.25 6.70 -9.26
C LYS A 69 8.07 5.34 -9.95
N ARG A 70 7.74 4.30 -9.20
CA ARG A 70 7.45 2.95 -9.71
C ARG A 70 5.96 2.64 -9.73
N ASN A 71 5.10 3.66 -9.58
CA ASN A 71 3.65 3.52 -9.49
C ASN A 71 3.21 2.54 -8.38
N VAL A 72 3.96 2.53 -7.27
CA VAL A 72 3.53 1.88 -6.03
C VAL A 72 3.06 2.97 -5.09
N GLU A 73 1.77 2.96 -4.78
CA GLU A 73 1.14 3.99 -3.97
C GLU A 73 1.73 4.02 -2.56
N PRO A 74 2.31 5.15 -2.10
CA PRO A 74 2.91 5.22 -0.77
C PRO A 74 1.92 5.04 0.38
N SER A 75 0.61 5.19 0.15
CA SER A 75 -0.42 4.92 1.15
C SER A 75 -0.56 3.43 1.51
N THR A 76 0.06 2.54 0.72
CA THR A 76 0.20 1.12 1.06
C THR A 76 1.18 0.90 2.21
N MET A 77 2.07 1.85 2.50
CA MET A 77 3.08 1.72 3.54
C MET A 77 2.42 1.77 4.93
N ASP A 78 2.60 0.70 5.69
CA ASP A 78 2.43 0.66 7.14
C ASP A 78 3.82 0.80 7.79
N VAL A 79 4.14 2.02 8.21
CA VAL A 79 5.43 2.36 8.83
C VAL A 79 5.28 2.26 10.34
N ASP A 80 6.20 1.60 11.02
CA ASP A 80 6.25 1.60 12.48
C ASP A 80 6.18 3.04 13.02
N GLU A 81 5.35 3.29 14.03
CA GLU A 81 5.18 4.63 14.59
C GLU A 81 6.44 5.19 15.24
N LYS A 82 7.31 4.29 15.72
CA LYS A 82 8.55 4.62 16.43
C LYS A 82 9.67 3.71 15.95
N SER A 83 10.85 4.28 15.83
CA SER A 83 12.06 3.50 15.58
C SER A 83 12.47 2.68 16.81
N VAL A 84 12.98 1.49 16.56
CA VAL A 84 13.59 0.62 17.57
C VAL A 84 15.07 0.95 17.65
N HIS A 85 15.53 1.38 18.82
CA HIS A 85 16.94 1.66 19.07
C HIS A 85 17.67 0.37 19.48
N SER A 86 18.78 0.08 18.82
CA SER A 86 19.67 -1.05 19.15
C SER A 86 21.13 -0.67 18.92
N GLY A 87 21.93 -0.69 19.99
CA GLY A 87 23.35 -0.34 19.91
C GLY A 87 23.56 1.14 19.55
N LYS A 88 23.98 1.40 18.31
CA LYS A 88 24.24 2.76 17.78
C LYS A 88 23.22 3.19 16.72
N THR A 89 22.26 2.33 16.39
CA THR A 89 21.35 2.56 15.28
C THR A 89 19.91 2.44 15.70
N PHE A 90 19.06 3.13 14.95
CA PHE A 90 17.62 3.12 15.03
C PHE A 90 17.09 2.44 13.77
N SER A 91 16.02 1.67 13.91
CA SER A 91 15.40 0.99 12.77
C SER A 91 13.88 1.19 12.75
N LEU A 92 13.34 1.45 11.57
CA LEU A 92 11.91 1.42 11.28
C LEU A 92 11.62 0.25 10.34
N LYS A 93 10.59 -0.55 10.65
CA LYS A 93 10.04 -1.48 9.67
C LYS A 93 8.91 -0.81 8.91
N VAL A 94 8.87 -1.09 7.62
CA VAL A 94 7.80 -0.70 6.71
C VAL A 94 7.23 -1.98 6.12
N ARG A 95 5.94 -2.19 6.39
CA ARG A 95 5.13 -3.24 5.78
C ARG A 95 4.28 -2.61 4.68
N PHE A 96 3.73 -3.46 3.82
CA PHE A 96 2.89 -3.03 2.71
C PHE A 96 1.54 -3.72 2.80
N LYS A 97 0.47 -2.95 2.66
CA LYS A 97 -0.90 -3.47 2.69
C LYS A 97 -1.14 -4.34 1.46
N GLN A 98 -1.33 -5.64 1.71
CA GLN A 98 -1.65 -6.63 0.71
C GLN A 98 -2.99 -7.28 1.08
N GLY A 99 -3.91 -7.28 0.14
CA GLY A 99 -5.30 -7.66 0.37
C GLY A 99 -6.10 -6.61 1.13
N ILE A 100 -7.39 -6.90 1.31
CA ILE A 100 -8.34 -6.07 2.04
C ILE A 100 -8.64 -6.74 3.37
N GLU A 101 -8.18 -6.12 4.46
CA GLU A 101 -8.50 -6.61 5.80
C GLU A 101 -10.00 -6.57 6.07
N THR A 102 -10.46 -7.46 6.95
CA THR A 102 -11.89 -7.66 7.22
C THR A 102 -12.62 -6.36 7.59
N ASP A 103 -12.00 -5.47 8.35
CA ASP A 103 -12.61 -4.22 8.78
C ASP A 103 -12.73 -3.20 7.63
N ILE A 104 -11.75 -3.16 6.74
CA ILE A 104 -11.82 -2.35 5.51
C ILE A 104 -12.86 -2.93 4.55
N ALA A 105 -12.88 -4.25 4.38
CA ALA A 105 -13.87 -4.93 3.54
C ALA A 105 -15.31 -4.67 4.02
N LYS A 106 -15.55 -4.69 5.33
CA LYS A 106 -16.85 -4.31 5.92
C LYS A 106 -17.20 -2.84 5.65
N LYS A 107 -16.24 -1.92 5.72
CA LYS A 107 -16.45 -0.50 5.37
C LYS A 107 -16.84 -0.35 3.90
N ILE A 108 -16.16 -1.05 2.99
CA ILE A 108 -16.50 -1.06 1.55
C ILE A 108 -17.93 -1.55 1.35
N VAL A 109 -18.29 -2.71 1.91
CA VAL A 109 -19.65 -3.28 1.78
C VAL A 109 -20.70 -2.34 2.33
N LYS A 110 -20.46 -1.73 3.49
CA LYS A 110 -21.37 -0.75 4.09
C LYS A 110 -21.52 0.48 3.19
N MET A 111 -20.42 1.04 2.70
CA MET A 111 -20.43 2.20 1.80
C MET A 111 -21.18 1.93 0.49
N VAL A 112 -20.95 0.77 -0.13
CA VAL A 112 -21.68 0.35 -1.34
C VAL A 112 -23.18 0.22 -1.04
N LYS A 113 -23.56 -0.39 0.10
CA LYS A 113 -24.96 -0.48 0.52
C LYS A 113 -25.60 0.89 0.76
N ASP A 114 -24.90 1.78 1.45
CA ASP A 114 -25.38 3.12 1.81
C ASP A 114 -25.51 4.04 0.59
N SER A 115 -24.74 3.78 -0.48
CA SER A 115 -24.86 4.46 -1.78
C SER A 115 -26.17 4.15 -2.52
N LYS A 116 -26.88 3.08 -2.14
CA LYS A 116 -28.11 2.58 -2.76
C LYS A 116 -27.97 2.17 -4.24
N ILE A 117 -26.74 2.04 -4.75
CA ILE A 117 -26.47 1.47 -6.07
C ILE A 117 -26.97 0.01 -6.09
N LYS A 118 -27.61 -0.43 -7.18
CA LYS A 118 -28.31 -1.73 -7.27
C LYS A 118 -27.34 -2.91 -7.54
N VAL A 119 -26.34 -3.05 -6.68
CA VAL A 119 -25.35 -4.13 -6.69
C VAL A 119 -25.41 -4.94 -5.40
N GLN A 120 -24.82 -6.12 -5.43
CA GLN A 120 -24.51 -6.94 -4.26
C GLN A 120 -23.00 -6.98 -4.07
N SER A 121 -22.53 -6.66 -2.87
CA SER A 121 -21.11 -6.76 -2.48
C SER A 121 -20.92 -7.85 -1.43
N GLN A 122 -19.95 -8.75 -1.64
CA GLN A 122 -19.63 -9.88 -0.77
C GLN A 122 -18.13 -9.93 -0.47
N ILE A 123 -17.76 -10.11 0.79
CA ILE A 123 -16.37 -10.31 1.21
C ILE A 123 -15.97 -11.76 0.88
N GLN A 124 -14.85 -11.94 0.18
CA GLN A 124 -14.29 -13.23 -0.20
C GLN A 124 -12.80 -13.28 0.17
N GLY A 125 -12.51 -13.77 1.37
CA GLY A 125 -11.15 -13.71 1.92
C GLY A 125 -10.70 -12.27 2.10
N ASP A 126 -9.67 -11.88 1.36
CA ASP A 126 -9.06 -10.55 1.32
C ASP A 126 -9.51 -9.71 0.11
N THR A 127 -10.59 -10.12 -0.56
CA THR A 127 -11.19 -9.37 -1.68
C THR A 127 -12.67 -9.07 -1.41
N VAL A 128 -13.23 -8.11 -2.15
CA VAL A 128 -14.68 -7.85 -2.13
C VAL A 128 -15.25 -8.00 -3.53
N ARG A 129 -16.02 -9.07 -3.76
CA ARG A 129 -16.75 -9.26 -5.02
C ARG A 129 -17.96 -8.35 -5.10
N VAL A 130 -18.09 -7.63 -6.20
CA VAL A 130 -19.26 -6.80 -6.53
C VAL A 130 -19.95 -7.39 -7.75
N THR A 131 -21.26 -7.61 -7.64
CA THR A 131 -22.10 -8.22 -8.67
C THR A 131 -23.32 -7.35 -8.92
N GLY A 132 -23.68 -7.10 -10.18
CA GLY A 132 -24.78 -6.20 -10.54
C GLY A 132 -25.36 -6.51 -11.92
N LYS A 133 -26.63 -6.16 -12.14
CA LYS A 133 -27.30 -6.38 -13.43
C LYS A 133 -26.89 -5.34 -14.48
N ALA A 134 -26.73 -4.09 -14.07
CA ALA A 134 -26.35 -2.98 -14.94
C ALA A 134 -24.86 -2.71 -14.85
N ARG A 135 -24.19 -2.54 -16.00
CA ARG A 135 -22.76 -2.20 -16.05
C ARG A 135 -22.50 -0.79 -15.50
N ASP A 136 -23.43 0.14 -15.67
CA ASP A 136 -23.33 1.51 -15.15
C ASP A 136 -23.28 1.53 -13.62
N ASP A 137 -24.08 0.67 -12.96
CA ASP A 137 -24.04 0.50 -11.51
C ASP A 137 -22.68 -0.03 -11.03
N LEU A 138 -22.07 -0.97 -11.77
CA LEU A 138 -20.74 -1.47 -11.46
C LEU A 138 -19.66 -0.39 -11.61
N GLN A 139 -19.72 0.41 -12.67
CA GLN A 139 -18.80 1.54 -12.86
C GLN A 139 -18.96 2.60 -11.76
N ALA A 140 -20.19 2.87 -11.33
CA ALA A 140 -20.45 3.78 -10.22
C ALA A 140 -19.82 3.28 -8.91
N VAL A 141 -19.85 1.97 -8.63
CA VAL A 141 -19.16 1.39 -7.47
C VAL A 141 -17.64 1.56 -7.57
N MET A 142 -17.04 1.34 -8.75
CA MET A 142 -15.60 1.54 -8.93
C MET A 142 -15.21 3.00 -8.66
N ALA A 143 -16.00 3.96 -9.17
CA ALA A 143 -15.77 5.38 -8.92
C ALA A 143 -15.90 5.72 -7.42
N LEU A 144 -16.93 5.20 -6.76
CA LEU A 144 -17.17 5.38 -5.33
C LEU A 144 -15.99 4.86 -4.50
N VAL A 145 -15.48 3.66 -4.79
CA VAL A 145 -14.38 3.04 -4.07
C VAL A 145 -13.06 3.77 -4.33
N ARG A 146 -12.79 4.22 -5.56
CA ARG A 146 -11.58 5.03 -5.86
C ARG A 146 -11.56 6.37 -5.15
N GLN A 147 -12.72 6.99 -4.94
CA GLN A 147 -12.85 8.28 -4.25
C GLN A 147 -12.86 8.13 -2.73
N ALA A 148 -13.04 6.91 -2.22
CA ALA A 148 -13.08 6.65 -0.79
C ALA A 148 -11.67 6.65 -0.19
N ASP A 149 -11.46 7.48 0.83
CA ASP A 149 -10.25 7.41 1.65
C ASP A 149 -10.40 6.32 2.72
N LEU A 150 -10.04 5.09 2.35
CA LEU A 150 -10.05 3.93 3.26
C LEU A 150 -8.65 3.55 3.72
N GLY A 151 -7.66 4.43 3.52
CA GLY A 151 -6.28 4.24 3.96
C GLY A 151 -5.47 3.23 3.15
N GLN A 152 -5.97 2.71 2.02
CA GLN A 152 -5.21 1.88 1.08
C GLN A 152 -5.76 2.03 -0.34
N PRO A 153 -4.94 1.85 -1.39
CA PRO A 153 -5.42 1.89 -2.76
C PRO A 153 -6.24 0.63 -3.09
N PHE A 154 -7.10 0.74 -4.10
CA PHE A 154 -7.88 -0.39 -4.59
C PHE A 154 -7.75 -0.53 -6.11
N GLN A 155 -7.65 -1.77 -6.56
CA GLN A 155 -7.74 -2.16 -7.94
C GLN A 155 -9.01 -2.99 -8.17
N PHE A 156 -9.39 -3.14 -9.43
CA PHE A 156 -10.58 -3.88 -9.83
C PHE A 156 -10.16 -4.89 -10.88
N ASN A 157 -10.42 -6.17 -10.63
CA ASN A 157 -10.01 -7.26 -11.51
C ASN A 157 -11.08 -8.36 -11.54
N ASN A 158 -10.74 -9.52 -12.13
CA ASN A 158 -11.62 -10.69 -12.25
C ASN A 158 -13.03 -10.36 -12.76
N PHE A 159 -13.09 -9.51 -13.79
CA PHE A 159 -14.34 -9.12 -14.42
C PHE A 159 -15.02 -10.33 -15.07
N ARG A 160 -16.32 -10.51 -14.83
CA ARG A 160 -17.16 -11.55 -15.44
C ARG A 160 -18.44 -10.92 -15.96
N ASP A 161 -19.02 -11.51 -17.01
CA ASP A 161 -20.31 -11.11 -17.60
C ASP A 161 -21.52 -11.85 -16.99
#